data_AF-A0A2H0QXR6-F1
#
_entry.id   AF-A0A2H0QXR6-F1
#
_cell.length_a   1.000
_cell.length_b   1.000
_cell.length_c   1.000
_cell.angle_alpha   90.00
_cell.angle_beta   90.00
_cell.angle_gamma   90.00
#
_symmetry.space_group_name_H-M   'P 1'
#
loop_
_entity.id
_entity.type
_entity.pdbx_description
1 polymer ?
#
loop_
_entity_poly.entity_id
_entity_poly.type
_entity_poly.pdbx_seq_one_letter_code
_entity_poly.pdbx_strand_id
1 'polypeptide(L)'
;MNKTLAKGFILITSLSFITSCSGSVRDTLGMRRAAPNEFRVVSNPPLSVPPEFSIRPPVPEDTYREVIKSKTEDARAVFFENASADLKTKSDKQTAGEEAFGSLFNATGANPEIKSLLHKEFIEAAKKEEEKSFLEQKIFSKIPSFSGNKEKNTESVVDAKSEKDRIVETKKIGEKVTGDETPSVESKNEERGILNRILGL
;
A
#
# COMPACT_ATOMS: atom_id res chain seq x y z
N MET A 1 -34.98 -64.69 -62.00
CA MET A 1 -34.74 -65.01 -60.58
C MET A 1 -33.31 -64.59 -60.26
N ASN A 2 -32.96 -63.54 -59.51
CA ASN A 2 -33.46 -63.11 -58.21
C ASN A 2 -33.04 -61.64 -57.92
N LYS A 3 -33.36 -60.68 -58.80
CA LYS A 3 -32.94 -59.27 -58.64
C LYS A 3 -33.55 -58.60 -57.39
N THR A 4 -34.73 -59.04 -56.95
CA THR A 4 -35.38 -58.59 -55.70
C THR A 4 -34.71 -59.17 -54.46
N LEU A 5 -34.29 -60.44 -54.53
CA LEU A 5 -33.54 -61.15 -53.48
C LEU A 5 -32.11 -60.58 -53.31
N ALA A 6 -31.45 -60.22 -54.42
CA ALA A 6 -30.16 -59.52 -54.40
C ALA A 6 -30.26 -58.11 -53.79
N LYS A 7 -31.32 -57.35 -54.09
CA LYS A 7 -31.58 -56.05 -53.46
C LYS A 7 -31.86 -56.17 -51.96
N GLY A 8 -32.60 -57.20 -51.55
CA GLY A 8 -32.82 -57.49 -50.12
C GLY A 8 -31.52 -57.81 -49.39
N PHE A 9 -30.65 -58.63 -49.98
CA PHE A 9 -29.35 -58.94 -49.41
C PHE A 9 -28.45 -57.71 -49.26
N ILE A 10 -28.39 -56.85 -50.28
CA ILE A 10 -27.63 -55.58 -50.22
C ILE A 10 -28.16 -54.67 -49.10
N LEU A 11 -29.48 -54.55 -48.94
CA LEU A 11 -30.08 -53.71 -47.92
C LEU A 11 -29.82 -54.25 -46.49
N ILE A 12 -29.84 -55.57 -46.31
CA ILE A 12 -29.50 -56.21 -45.04
C ILE A 12 -28.01 -56.03 -44.71
N THR A 13 -27.12 -56.20 -45.69
CA THR A 13 -25.68 -55.97 -45.47
C THR A 13 -25.39 -54.52 -45.10
N SER A 14 -26.03 -53.56 -45.76
CA SER A 14 -25.86 -52.13 -45.47
C SER A 14 -26.34 -51.77 -44.06
N LEU A 15 -27.40 -52.42 -43.56
CA LEU A 15 -27.92 -52.14 -42.23
C LEU A 15 -27.01 -52.70 -41.12
N SER A 16 -26.38 -53.86 -41.34
CA SER A 16 -25.40 -54.45 -40.40
C SER A 16 -24.13 -53.61 -40.24
N PHE A 17 -23.68 -52.91 -41.29
CA PHE A 17 -22.51 -52.02 -41.20
C PHE A 17 -22.76 -50.80 -40.30
N ILE A 18 -23.99 -50.30 -40.24
CA ILE A 18 -24.33 -49.10 -39.44
C ILE A 18 -24.43 -49.44 -37.94
N THR A 19 -24.89 -50.64 -37.58
CA THR A 19 -25.05 -51.04 -36.16
C THR A 19 -23.72 -51.40 -35.49
N SER A 20 -22.71 -51.81 -36.25
CA SER A 20 -21.39 -52.21 -35.72
C SER A 20 -20.56 -51.04 -35.16
N CYS A 21 -20.85 -49.79 -35.53
CA CYS A 21 -20.09 -48.61 -35.11
C CYS A 21 -20.56 -47.97 -33.77
N SER A 22 -21.52 -48.57 -33.07
CA SER A 22 -22.30 -47.86 -32.04
C SER A 22 -21.75 -47.87 -30.60
N GLY A 23 -20.65 -48.59 -30.29
CA GLY A 23 -20.17 -48.68 -28.90
C GLY A 23 -18.66 -48.68 -28.71
N SER A 24 -17.97 -49.71 -29.20
CA SER A 24 -16.55 -49.97 -28.90
C SER A 24 -15.56 -49.02 -29.57
N VAL A 25 -15.91 -48.43 -30.72
CA VAL A 25 -15.06 -47.48 -31.44
C VAL A 25 -14.91 -46.17 -30.64
N ARG A 26 -15.95 -45.74 -29.93
CA ARG A 26 -15.93 -44.51 -29.11
C ARG A 26 -15.03 -44.66 -27.88
N ASP A 27 -14.95 -45.86 -27.30
CA ASP A 27 -14.06 -46.17 -26.18
C ASP A 27 -12.60 -46.22 -26.63
N THR A 28 -12.31 -46.82 -27.79
CA THR A 28 -10.95 -46.92 -28.35
C THR A 28 -10.43 -45.61 -28.93
N LEU A 29 -11.29 -44.75 -29.46
CA LEU A 29 -10.95 -43.38 -29.89
C LEU A 29 -10.81 -42.39 -28.71
N GLY A 30 -10.97 -42.83 -27.46
CA GLY A 30 -10.84 -41.96 -26.29
C GLY A 30 -11.96 -40.91 -26.17
N MET A 31 -13.08 -41.08 -26.89
CA MET A 31 -14.25 -40.19 -26.81
C MET A 31 -15.04 -40.39 -25.51
N ARG A 32 -14.78 -41.48 -24.76
CA ARG A 32 -15.34 -41.69 -23.42
C ARG A 32 -14.35 -41.18 -22.37
N ARG A 33 -14.82 -40.25 -21.53
CA ARG A 33 -14.03 -39.69 -20.42
C ARG A 33 -13.88 -40.73 -19.30
N ALA A 34 -12.79 -41.48 -19.32
CA ALA A 34 -12.38 -42.32 -18.19
C ALA A 34 -11.73 -41.42 -17.13
N ALA A 35 -12.40 -41.24 -15.98
CA ALA A 35 -11.78 -40.53 -14.85
C ALA A 35 -10.59 -41.35 -14.34
N PRO A 36 -9.41 -40.73 -14.13
CA PRO A 36 -8.28 -41.42 -13.53
C PRO A 36 -8.65 -41.97 -12.16
N ASN A 37 -8.15 -43.16 -11.82
CA ASN A 37 -8.38 -43.75 -10.51
C ASN A 37 -7.54 -43.01 -9.46
N GLU A 38 -8.17 -42.08 -8.75
CA GLU A 38 -7.57 -41.24 -7.70
C GLU A 38 -7.13 -42.02 -6.45
N PHE A 39 -7.55 -43.28 -6.32
CA PHE A 39 -7.17 -44.16 -5.21
C PHE A 39 -6.05 -45.12 -5.56
N ARG A 40 -5.47 -45.03 -6.75
CA ARG A 40 -4.35 -45.89 -7.14
C ARG A 40 -3.07 -45.43 -6.44
N VAL A 41 -2.66 -46.17 -5.42
CA VAL A 41 -1.36 -45.98 -4.78
C VAL A 41 -0.26 -46.58 -5.68
N VAL A 42 0.69 -45.76 -6.11
CA VAL A 42 1.90 -46.20 -6.79
C VAL A 42 3.01 -46.33 -5.74
N SER A 43 3.63 -47.52 -5.64
CA SER A 43 4.79 -47.73 -4.77
C SER A 43 6.02 -47.10 -5.41
N ASN A 44 6.58 -46.07 -4.78
CA ASN A 44 7.88 -45.53 -5.16
C ASN A 44 9.01 -46.47 -4.70
N PRO A 45 10.14 -46.54 -5.43
CA PRO A 45 11.31 -47.25 -4.93
C PRO A 45 11.76 -46.64 -3.60
N PRO A 46 12.36 -47.44 -2.69
CA PRO A 46 12.86 -46.92 -1.42
C PRO A 46 13.91 -45.83 -1.69
N LEU A 47 13.74 -44.68 -1.05
CA LEU A 47 14.69 -43.58 -1.11
C LEU A 47 15.98 -44.01 -0.39
N SER A 48 17.08 -44.13 -1.13
CA SER A 48 18.41 -44.35 -0.53
C SER A 48 18.91 -43.05 0.08
N VAL A 49 19.12 -43.03 1.39
CA VAL A 49 19.75 -41.91 2.07
C VAL A 49 21.25 -41.92 1.73
N PRO A 50 21.82 -40.79 1.25
CA PRO A 50 23.24 -40.73 0.93
C PRO A 50 24.11 -40.91 2.19
N PRO A 51 25.33 -41.45 2.06
CA PRO A 51 26.21 -41.80 3.18
C PRO A 51 26.68 -40.60 4.04
N GLU A 52 26.46 -39.37 3.57
CA GLU A 52 26.79 -38.11 4.24
C GLU A 52 25.58 -37.45 4.95
N PHE A 53 24.58 -38.23 5.38
CA PHE A 53 23.44 -37.67 6.14
C PHE A 53 23.76 -37.40 7.62
N SER A 54 24.94 -37.82 8.09
CA SER A 54 25.42 -37.65 9.46
C SER A 54 26.28 -36.41 9.68
N ILE A 55 26.35 -35.48 8.72
CA ILE A 55 26.86 -34.14 9.04
C ILE A 55 25.81 -33.50 9.95
N ARG A 56 26.17 -33.24 11.21
CA ARG A 56 25.32 -32.41 12.07
C ARG A 56 25.05 -31.12 11.29
N PRO A 57 23.78 -30.70 11.14
CA PRO A 57 23.51 -29.33 10.74
C PRO A 57 24.39 -28.44 11.62
N PRO A 58 25.21 -27.54 11.04
CA PRO A 58 25.99 -26.62 11.85
C PRO A 58 25.02 -25.96 12.83
N VAL A 59 25.42 -25.89 14.11
CA VAL A 59 24.61 -25.25 15.14
C VAL A 59 24.18 -23.89 14.59
N PRO A 60 22.87 -23.56 14.56
CA PRO A 60 22.48 -22.21 14.28
C PRO A 60 23.05 -21.40 15.43
N GLU A 61 24.19 -20.74 15.22
CA GLU A 61 24.64 -19.71 16.15
C GLU A 61 23.51 -18.67 16.17
N ASP A 62 22.79 -18.63 17.29
CA ASP A 62 21.73 -17.68 17.57
C ASP A 62 22.26 -16.24 17.75
N THR A 63 23.32 -15.84 17.04
CA THR A 63 23.96 -14.51 17.13
C THR A 63 24.46 -13.95 15.79
N TYR A 64 24.00 -14.46 14.65
CA TYR A 64 24.08 -13.70 13.40
C TYR A 64 22.75 -13.73 12.66
N ARG A 65 21.74 -13.13 13.30
CA ARG A 65 20.87 -12.26 12.52
C ARG A 65 21.77 -11.08 12.12
N GLU A 66 22.58 -11.26 11.06
CA GLU A 66 23.03 -10.11 10.31
C GLU A 66 21.76 -9.30 10.08
N VAL A 67 21.69 -8.12 10.69
CA VAL A 67 20.72 -7.12 10.26
C VAL A 67 21.05 -7.00 8.78
N ILE A 68 20.24 -7.63 7.93
CA ILE A 68 20.32 -7.45 6.50
C ILE A 68 19.99 -5.99 6.35
N LYS A 69 21.03 -5.15 6.42
CA LYS A 69 20.93 -3.75 6.10
C LYS A 69 20.32 -3.79 4.72
N SER A 70 19.17 -3.14 4.62
CA SER A 70 18.50 -3.08 3.33
C SER A 70 19.54 -2.60 2.32
N LYS A 71 19.52 -3.12 1.09
CA LYS A 71 20.49 -2.72 0.05
C LYS A 71 20.52 -1.18 -0.13
N THR A 72 19.42 -0.53 0.22
CA THR A 72 19.24 0.92 0.34
C THR A 72 20.01 1.56 1.49
N GLU A 73 20.11 0.94 2.66
CA GLU A 73 20.83 1.44 3.84
C GLU A 73 22.36 1.32 3.67
N ASP A 74 22.83 0.24 3.06
CA ASP A 74 24.25 0.08 2.68
C ASP A 74 24.64 1.07 1.57
N ALA A 75 23.80 1.21 0.54
CA ALA A 75 24.02 2.23 -0.49
C ALA A 75 24.04 3.64 0.15
N ARG A 76 23.11 3.93 1.06
CA ARG A 76 23.08 5.21 1.77
C ARG A 76 24.34 5.43 2.60
N ALA A 77 24.84 4.42 3.32
CA ALA A 77 26.10 4.54 4.04
C ALA A 77 27.23 4.93 3.07
N VAL A 78 27.44 4.18 1.98
CA VAL A 78 28.51 4.45 1.00
C VAL A 78 28.38 5.84 0.36
N PHE A 79 27.17 6.29 0.01
CA PHE A 79 26.95 7.60 -0.60
C PHE A 79 27.11 8.76 0.40
N PHE A 80 26.72 8.57 1.66
CA PHE A 80 26.65 9.67 2.65
C PHE A 80 27.75 9.62 3.72
N GLU A 81 28.61 8.62 3.77
CA GLU A 81 29.72 8.50 4.74
C GLU A 81 30.74 9.64 4.58
N ASN A 82 31.02 10.07 3.34
CA ASN A 82 31.84 11.26 3.07
C ASN A 82 31.04 12.58 3.08
N ALA A 83 29.73 12.54 2.83
CA ALA A 83 28.89 13.74 2.86
C ALA A 83 28.59 14.17 4.30
N SER A 84 28.43 13.24 5.24
CA SER A 84 28.05 13.54 6.63
C SER A 84 29.16 14.25 7.40
N ALA A 85 30.43 14.00 7.05
CA ALA A 85 31.58 14.72 7.61
C ALA A 85 31.72 16.14 7.03
N ASP A 86 31.57 16.30 5.70
CA ASP A 86 31.68 17.60 5.02
C ASP A 86 30.46 18.52 5.27
N LEU A 87 29.27 17.95 5.46
CA LEU A 87 28.04 18.72 5.74
C LEU A 87 27.98 19.26 7.17
N LYS A 88 28.54 18.54 8.16
CA LYS A 88 28.66 19.03 9.54
C LYS A 88 29.61 20.22 9.64
N THR A 89 30.66 20.27 8.81
CA THR A 89 31.64 21.36 8.82
C THR A 89 31.31 22.53 7.88
N LYS A 90 30.47 22.31 6.85
CA LYS A 90 29.98 23.39 5.96
C LYS A 90 28.72 24.07 6.46
N SER A 91 27.86 23.38 7.21
CA SER A 91 26.67 24.01 7.80
C SER A 91 27.00 25.01 8.91
N ASP A 92 28.20 24.92 9.50
CA ASP A 92 28.64 25.77 10.61
C ASP A 92 29.37 27.05 10.16
N LYS A 93 29.72 27.16 8.87
CA LYS A 93 30.31 28.39 8.32
C LYS A 93 29.22 29.14 7.56
N GLN A 94 28.36 29.81 8.32
CA GLN A 94 27.47 30.83 7.77
C GLN A 94 28.30 31.77 6.89
N THR A 95 27.86 31.96 5.66
CA THR A 95 28.47 32.93 4.75
C THR A 95 28.18 34.35 5.25
N ALA A 96 29.02 35.32 4.89
CA ALA A 96 28.82 36.72 5.29
C ALA A 96 27.43 37.28 4.89
N GLY A 97 26.84 36.75 3.81
CA GLY A 97 25.47 37.09 3.42
C GLY A 97 24.41 36.50 4.36
N GLU A 98 24.59 35.25 4.80
CA GLU A 98 23.67 34.57 5.72
C GLU A 98 23.69 35.21 7.11
N GLU A 99 24.85 35.69 7.57
CA GLU A 99 24.99 36.43 8.83
C GLU A 99 24.24 37.78 8.77
N ALA A 100 24.35 38.50 7.66
CA ALA A 100 23.60 39.74 7.43
C ALA A 100 22.08 39.48 7.45
N PHE A 101 21.61 38.43 6.77
CA PHE A 101 20.21 38.02 6.82
C PHE A 101 19.77 37.59 8.23
N GLY A 102 20.62 36.87 8.96
CA GLY A 102 20.37 36.47 10.35
C GLY A 102 20.14 37.67 11.27
N SER A 103 20.93 38.73 11.11
CA SER A 103 20.77 39.96 11.90
C SER A 103 19.48 40.72 11.57
N LEU A 104 19.05 40.74 10.31
CA LEU A 104 17.80 41.39 9.88
C LEU A 104 16.55 40.71 10.46
N PHE A 105 16.57 39.38 10.55
CA PHE A 105 15.46 38.57 11.03
C PHE A 105 15.58 38.13 12.49
N ASN A 106 16.58 38.66 13.22
CA ASN A 106 16.90 38.26 14.59
C ASN A 106 17.03 36.72 14.75
N ALA A 107 17.48 36.05 13.68
CA ALA A 107 17.57 34.59 13.58
C ALA A 107 18.92 34.03 14.06
N THR A 108 19.77 34.88 14.64
CA THR A 108 21.08 34.53 15.20
C THR A 108 20.99 33.64 16.45
N GLY A 109 19.82 33.56 17.10
CA GLY A 109 19.57 32.72 18.27
C GLY A 109 18.84 31.40 17.99
N ALA A 110 18.75 30.96 16.73
CA ALA A 110 18.03 29.74 16.38
C ALA A 110 18.68 28.50 17.04
N ASN A 111 17.88 27.71 17.77
CA ASN A 111 18.37 26.47 18.38
C ASN A 111 18.79 25.48 17.27
N PRO A 112 20.07 25.03 17.22
CA PRO A 112 20.53 24.10 16.20
C PRO A 112 19.81 22.74 16.25
N GLU A 113 19.25 22.38 17.41
CA GLU A 113 18.52 21.13 17.62
C GLU A 113 17.02 21.22 17.31
N ILE A 114 16.50 22.38 16.87
CA ILE A 114 15.05 22.59 16.68
C ILE A 114 14.42 21.55 15.75
N LYS A 115 15.12 21.13 14.69
CA LYS A 115 14.64 20.09 13.78
C LYS A 115 14.45 18.75 14.47
N SER A 116 15.35 18.41 15.40
CA SER A 116 15.29 17.16 16.14
C SER A 116 14.18 17.18 17.18
N LEU A 117 13.96 18.32 17.84
CA LEU A 117 12.86 18.53 18.78
C LEU A 117 11.52 18.45 18.06
N LEU A 118 11.36 19.18 16.97
CA LEU A 118 10.15 19.18 16.15
C LEU A 118 9.82 17.76 15.65
N HIS A 119 10.83 17.00 15.19
CA HIS A 119 10.64 15.64 14.73
C HIS A 119 10.17 14.70 15.86
N LYS A 120 10.70 14.87 17.07
CA LYS A 120 10.21 14.13 18.25
C LYS A 120 8.75 14.47 18.55
N GLU A 121 8.40 15.75 18.57
CA GLU A 121 7.03 16.21 18.81
C GLU A 121 6.05 15.66 17.76
N PHE A 122 6.42 15.67 16.48
CA PHE A 122 5.60 15.10 15.41
C PHE A 122 5.38 13.59 15.58
N ILE A 123 6.42 12.84 15.95
CA ILE A 123 6.29 11.40 16.20
C ILE A 123 5.40 11.14 17.42
N GLU A 124 5.55 11.91 18.49
CA GLU A 124 4.71 11.78 19.67
C GLU A 124 3.25 12.14 19.39
N ALA A 125 2.99 13.18 18.58
CA ALA A 125 1.65 13.54 18.15
C ALA A 125 1.00 12.42 17.32
N ALA A 126 1.73 11.89 16.33
CA ALA A 126 1.25 10.79 15.50
C ALA A 126 0.91 9.54 16.34
N LYS A 127 1.76 9.18 17.29
CA LYS A 127 1.50 8.06 18.22
C LYS A 127 0.24 8.29 19.06
N LYS A 128 0.05 9.51 19.59
CA LYS A 128 -1.15 9.84 20.37
C LYS A 128 -2.42 9.76 19.52
N GLU A 129 -2.37 10.13 18.25
CA GLU A 129 -3.50 9.99 17.32
C GLU A 129 -3.81 8.52 17.03
N GLU A 130 -2.80 7.68 16.80
CA GLU A 130 -2.97 6.24 16.62
C GLU A 130 -3.57 5.57 17.86
N GLU A 131 -3.10 5.93 19.06
CA GLU A 131 -3.66 5.43 20.33
C GLU A 131 -5.12 5.84 20.51
N LYS A 132 -5.46 7.11 20.21
CA LYS A 132 -6.86 7.58 20.22
C LYS A 132 -7.72 6.80 19.24
N SER A 133 -7.28 6.62 18.00
CA SER A 133 -7.99 5.86 16.98
C SER A 133 -8.21 4.40 17.39
N PHE A 134 -7.21 3.76 18.02
CA PHE A 134 -7.32 2.40 18.52
C PHE A 134 -8.28 2.27 19.71
N LEU A 135 -8.23 3.21 20.66
CA LEU A 135 -9.14 3.26 21.80
C LEU A 135 -10.57 3.52 21.33
N GLU A 136 -10.76 4.48 20.43
CA GLU A 136 -12.05 4.81 19.83
C GLU A 136 -12.61 3.62 19.07
N GLN A 137 -11.81 2.94 18.23
CA GLN A 137 -12.23 1.75 17.51
C GLN A 137 -12.70 0.64 18.47
N LYS A 138 -11.97 0.39 19.57
CA LYS A 138 -12.34 -0.65 20.55
C LYS A 138 -13.55 -0.29 21.42
N ILE A 139 -13.70 0.99 21.77
CA ILE A 139 -14.78 1.47 22.64
C ILE A 139 -16.07 1.64 21.81
N PHE A 140 -16.00 2.24 20.62
CA PHE A 140 -17.16 2.45 19.75
C PHE A 140 -17.63 1.18 19.05
N SER A 141 -16.75 0.23 18.69
CA SER A 141 -17.21 -1.03 18.06
C SER A 141 -18.06 -1.91 18.99
N LYS A 142 -18.05 -1.63 20.30
CA LYS A 142 -18.86 -2.33 21.31
C LYS A 142 -20.16 -1.61 21.66
N ILE A 143 -20.37 -0.38 21.18
CA ILE A 143 -21.55 0.42 21.52
C ILE A 143 -22.35 0.65 20.24
N PRO A 144 -23.47 -0.09 20.01
CA PRO A 144 -24.23 -0.04 18.76
C PRO A 144 -24.96 1.29 18.49
N SER A 145 -24.90 2.26 19.41
CA SER A 145 -25.70 3.50 19.37
C SER A 145 -24.92 4.80 19.14
N PHE A 146 -23.60 4.75 18.93
CA PHE A 146 -22.77 5.97 18.96
C PHE A 146 -22.03 6.31 17.65
N SER A 147 -22.26 5.57 16.56
CA SER A 147 -21.72 5.92 15.24
C SER A 147 -22.43 7.14 14.67
N GLY A 148 -21.96 8.33 15.03
CA GLY A 148 -22.52 9.57 14.52
C GLY A 148 -22.11 10.76 15.36
N ASN A 149 -20.82 11.08 15.38
CA ASN A 149 -20.30 12.43 15.57
C ASN A 149 -18.81 12.41 15.20
N LYS A 150 -18.53 12.57 13.90
CA LYS A 150 -17.20 13.01 13.48
C LYS A 150 -16.99 14.40 14.05
N GLU A 151 -15.93 14.55 14.81
CA GLU A 151 -15.43 15.81 15.33
C GLU A 151 -15.45 16.87 14.21
N LYS A 152 -16.18 17.97 14.43
CA LYS A 152 -16.09 19.14 13.55
C LYS A 152 -14.68 19.70 13.69
N ASN A 153 -13.80 19.41 12.74
CA ASN A 153 -12.59 20.18 12.56
C ASN A 153 -12.99 21.64 12.30
N THR A 154 -12.90 22.46 13.34
CA THR A 154 -12.96 23.92 13.24
C THR A 154 -11.58 24.42 12.82
N GLU A 155 -11.09 23.96 11.67
CA GLU A 155 -9.90 24.53 11.06
C GLU A 155 -10.34 25.84 10.40
N SER A 156 -9.91 26.97 10.96
CA SER A 156 -10.07 28.28 10.32
C SER A 156 -9.13 28.32 9.11
N VAL A 157 -9.68 28.10 7.92
CA VAL A 157 -8.91 28.14 6.68
C VAL A 157 -8.74 29.61 6.28
N VAL A 158 -7.51 30.02 5.97
CA VAL A 158 -7.24 31.39 5.49
C VAL A 158 -7.92 31.63 4.14
N ASP A 159 -8.61 32.76 3.98
CA ASP A 159 -9.18 33.17 2.70
C ASP A 159 -8.09 33.68 1.77
N ALA A 160 -7.70 32.88 0.78
CA ALA A 160 -6.66 33.24 -0.16
C ALA A 160 -6.95 34.53 -0.95
N LYS A 161 -8.23 34.85 -1.23
CA LYS A 161 -8.58 36.03 -2.03
C LYS A 161 -8.50 37.29 -1.18
N SER A 162 -9.17 37.29 -0.04
CA SER A 162 -9.15 38.41 0.90
C SER A 162 -7.75 38.68 1.45
N GLU A 163 -6.94 37.63 1.68
CA GLU A 163 -5.55 37.79 2.13
C GLU A 163 -4.65 38.41 1.05
N LYS A 164 -4.84 38.02 -0.21
CA LYS A 164 -4.12 38.63 -1.33
C LYS A 164 -4.41 40.13 -1.41
N ASP A 165 -5.67 40.51 -1.26
CA ASP A 165 -6.09 41.91 -1.34
C ASP A 165 -5.48 42.72 -0.18
N ARG A 166 -5.50 42.18 1.06
CA ARG A 166 -4.79 42.75 2.23
C ARG A 166 -3.30 42.98 1.96
N ILE A 167 -2.61 42.00 1.39
CA ILE A 167 -1.17 42.11 1.08
C ILE A 167 -0.92 43.20 0.03
N VAL A 168 -1.81 43.36 -0.95
CA VAL A 168 -1.67 44.39 -1.98
C VAL A 168 -1.88 45.78 -1.38
N GLU A 169 -2.86 45.95 -0.48
CA GLU A 169 -3.14 47.22 0.18
C GLU A 169 -2.04 47.63 1.17
N THR A 170 -1.59 46.71 2.02
CA THR A 170 -0.46 46.94 2.94
C THR A 170 0.82 47.33 2.20
N LYS A 171 1.11 46.71 1.05
CA LYS A 171 2.23 47.09 0.18
C LYS A 171 2.08 48.49 -0.43
N LYS A 172 0.86 48.93 -0.76
CA LYS A 172 0.62 50.29 -1.26
C LYS A 172 0.83 51.34 -0.16
N ILE A 173 0.46 51.01 1.07
CA ILE A 173 0.58 51.88 2.24
C ILE A 173 2.05 51.93 2.74
N GLY A 174 2.88 50.95 2.35
CA GLY A 174 4.30 50.87 2.72
C GLY A 174 4.53 50.30 4.12
N GLU A 175 3.50 49.70 4.71
CA GLU A 175 3.57 49.04 6.00
C GLU A 175 4.16 47.62 5.89
N LYS A 176 4.60 47.08 7.03
CA LYS A 176 5.09 45.70 7.10
C LYS A 176 3.91 44.73 6.96
N VAL A 177 4.05 43.72 6.09
CA VAL A 177 3.00 42.71 5.81
C VAL A 177 2.75 41.77 7.01
N THR A 178 3.59 41.81 8.05
CA THR A 178 3.55 40.96 9.24
C THR A 178 2.60 41.50 10.33
N GLY A 179 1.36 41.86 9.96
CA GLY A 179 0.32 42.39 10.86
C GLY A 179 -0.67 41.35 11.39
N ASP A 180 -1.44 41.75 12.41
CA ASP A 180 -2.03 40.87 13.44
C ASP A 180 -3.27 40.05 13.05
N GLU A 181 -3.94 40.31 11.92
CA GLU A 181 -5.14 39.55 11.52
C GLU A 181 -5.12 39.16 10.03
N THR A 182 -5.23 37.86 9.77
CA THR A 182 -5.41 37.28 8.44
C THR A 182 -6.89 36.92 8.25
N PRO A 183 -7.54 37.33 7.15
CA PRO A 183 -8.93 36.98 6.90
C PRO A 183 -9.06 35.47 6.76
N SER A 184 -9.89 34.85 7.61
CA SER A 184 -10.18 33.42 7.60
C SER A 184 -11.62 33.15 7.21
N VAL A 185 -11.84 32.11 6.41
CA VAL A 185 -13.17 31.54 6.16
C VAL A 185 -13.43 30.48 7.21
N GLU A 186 -14.51 30.65 7.97
CA GLU A 186 -15.11 29.53 8.69
C GLU A 186 -15.71 28.58 7.66
N SER A 187 -15.11 27.40 7.46
CA SER A 187 -15.76 26.38 6.65
C SER A 187 -16.99 25.87 7.40
N LYS A 188 -18.16 26.47 7.12
CA LYS A 188 -19.44 25.80 7.34
C LYS A 188 -19.54 24.64 6.36
N ASN A 189 -18.82 23.55 6.65
CA ASN A 189 -19.20 22.25 6.14
C ASN A 189 -20.49 21.85 6.87
N GLU A 190 -21.61 22.45 6.45
CA GLU A 190 -22.90 21.82 6.60
C GLU A 190 -22.84 20.60 5.69
N GLU A 191 -22.39 19.47 6.24
CA GLU A 191 -22.50 18.18 5.60
C GLU A 191 -23.99 17.95 5.32
N ARG A 192 -24.45 18.36 4.13
CA ARG A 192 -25.78 18.05 3.65
C ARG A 192 -25.85 16.54 3.61
N GLY A 193 -26.69 15.97 4.48
CA GLY A 193 -26.92 14.54 4.54
C GLY A 193 -27.20 13.99 3.14
N ILE A 194 -26.82 12.74 2.89
CA ILE A 194 -26.91 12.09 1.59
C ILE A 194 -28.32 12.24 0.98
N LEU A 195 -29.34 12.26 1.84
CA LEU A 195 -30.74 12.50 1.49
C LEU A 195 -31.00 13.92 0.94
N ASN A 196 -30.48 14.99 1.56
CA ASN A 196 -30.60 16.36 1.03
C ASN A 196 -29.81 16.55 -0.27
N ARG A 197 -28.70 15.82 -0.45
CA ARG A 197 -27.94 15.82 -1.71
C ARG A 197 -28.69 15.15 -2.87
N ILE A 198 -29.55 14.17 -2.57
CA ILE A 198 -30.34 13.44 -3.56
C ILE A 198 -31.71 14.11 -3.79
N LEU A 199 -32.34 14.62 -2.74
CA LEU A 199 -33.72 15.14 -2.77
C LEU A 199 -33.80 16.67 -2.89
N GLY A 200 -32.69 17.38 -2.76
CA GLY A 200 -32.65 18.84 -2.94
C GLY A 200 -33.50 19.63 -1.95
N LEU A 201 -33.79 19.07 -0.77
CA LEU A 201 -34.38 19.79 0.38
C LEU A 201 -33.30 20.47 1.22
#